data_AF-A0AAE3LUF0-F1
#
_entry.id   AF-A0AAE3LUF0-F1
#
_cell.length_a   1.000
_cell.length_b   1.000
_cell.length_c   1.000
_cell.angle_alpha   90.00
_cell.angle_beta   90.00
_cell.angle_gamma   90.00
#
_symmetry.space_group_name_H-M   'P 1'
#
loop_
_entity.id
_entity.type
_entity.pdbx_description
1 polymer ?
#
loop_
_entity_poly.entity_id
_entity_poly.type
_entity_poly.pdbx_seq_one_letter_code
_entity_poly.pdbx_strand_id
1 'polypeptide(L)' 'MDWLIITGAVVSFLGLCGLVYCIVSAMKARKSNLDDEAMRVHLRGLVAWNMGALFTSILGLMIVVVGIMFG' A
#
# COMPACT_ATOMS: atom_id res chain seq x y z
N MET A 1 -16.36 -3.53 -21.00
CA MET A 1 -15.98 -3.63 -19.58
C MET A 1 -14.54 -3.16 -19.30
N ASP A 2 -13.81 -2.65 -20.31
CA ASP A 2 -12.42 -2.21 -20.16
C ASP A 2 -12.20 -1.06 -19.17
N TRP A 3 -13.22 -0.21 -18.99
CA TRP A 3 -13.13 0.89 -18.03
C TRP A 3 -12.98 0.38 -16.59
N LEU A 4 -13.69 -0.70 -16.20
CA LEU A 4 -13.54 -1.29 -14.86
C LEU A 4 -12.12 -1.82 -14.64
N ILE A 5 -11.56 -2.48 -15.66
CA ILE A 5 -10.21 -3.06 -15.63
C ILE A 5 -9.16 -1.96 -15.50
N ILE A 6 -9.25 -0.89 -16.31
CA ILE A 6 -8.35 0.26 -16.24
C ILE A 6 -8.45 0.95 -14.87
N THR A 7 -9.67 1.18 -14.38
CA THR A 7 -9.85 1.87 -13.09
C THR A 7 -9.29 1.02 -11.94
N GLY A 8 -9.56 -0.29 -11.94
CA GLY A 8 -8.99 -1.22 -10.96
C GLY A 8 -7.46 -1.28 -11.03
N ALA A 9 -6.89 -1.30 -12.25
CA ALA A 9 -5.44 -1.30 -12.44
C ALA A 9 -4.77 -0.03 -11.89
N VAL A 10 -5.38 1.15 -12.12
CA VAL A 10 -4.89 2.42 -11.57
C VAL A 10 -4.97 2.42 -10.04
N VAL A 11 -6.06 1.93 -9.45
CA VAL A 11 -6.23 1.85 -7.99
C VAL A 11 -5.22 0.89 -7.36
N SER A 12 -5.01 -0.30 -7.94
CA SER A 12 -3.98 -1.23 -7.49
C SER A 12 -2.58 -0.65 -7.61
N PHE A 13 -2.28 0.07 -8.70
CA PHE A 13 -1.00 0.71 -8.90
C PHE A 13 -0.73 1.79 -7.84
N LEU A 14 -1.74 2.59 -7.50
CA LEU A 14 -1.65 3.57 -6.40
C LEU A 14 -1.41 2.89 -5.05
N GLY A 15 -2.10 1.78 -4.76
CA GLY A 15 -1.87 0.97 -3.56
C GLY A 15 -0.44 0.43 -3.47
N LEU A 16 0.11 -0.03 -4.61
CA LEU A 16 1.48 -0.50 -4.70
C LEU A 16 2.50 0.63 -4.48
N CYS A 17 2.29 1.81 -5.07
CA CYS A 17 3.13 2.98 -4.81
C CYS A 17 3.14 3.35 -3.32
N GLY A 18 1.98 3.28 -2.66
CA GLY A 18 1.86 3.46 -1.22
C GLY A 18 2.65 2.43 -0.40
N LEU A 19 2.63 1.16 -0.82
CA LEU A 19 3.40 0.09 -0.19
C LEU A 19 4.91 0.34 -0.31
N VAL A 20 5.37 0.76 -1.50
CA VAL A 20 6.78 1.11 -1.75
C VAL A 20 7.22 2.26 -0.85
N TYR A 21 6.39 3.29 -0.70
CA TYR A 21 6.68 4.40 0.21
C TYR A 21 6.84 3.94 1.66
N CYS A 22 5.95 3.07 2.16
CA CYS A 22 6.09 2.46 3.49
C CYS A 22 7.41 1.71 3.66
N ILE A 23 7.79 0.90 2.67
CA ILE A 23 9.04 0.11 2.71
C ILE A 23 10.26 1.04 2.80
N VAL A 24 10.32 2.05 1.93
CA VAL A 24 11.44 3.01 1.91
C VAL A 24 11.50 3.79 3.23
N SER A 25 10.36 4.24 3.75
CA SER A 25 10.30 4.96 5.03
C SER A 25 10.71 4.07 6.21
N ALA A 26 10.30 2.80 6.23
CA ALA A 26 10.73 1.84 7.25
C ALA A 26 12.24 1.54 7.16
N MET A 27 12.80 1.37 5.95
CA MET A 27 14.23 1.19 5.76
C MET A 27 15.03 2.41 6.21
N LYS A 28 14.53 3.62 5.91
CA LYS A 28 15.15 4.88 6.34
C LYS A 28 15.15 4.99 7.86
N ALA A 29 14.01 4.73 8.52
CA ALA A 29 13.90 4.74 9.98
C ALA A 29 14.84 3.71 10.64
N ARG A 30 14.89 2.48 10.11
CA ARG A 30 15.81 1.44 10.59
C ARG A 30 17.29 1.84 10.44
N LYS A 31 17.65 2.56 9.38
CA LYS A 31 19.02 3.04 9.15
C LYS A 31 19.41 4.20 10.09
N SER A 32 18.43 4.95 10.61
CA SER A 32 18.67 6.14 11.43
C SER A 32 19.12 5.86 12.87
N ASN A 33 19.33 4.61 13.29
CA ASN A 33 19.80 4.23 14.65
C ASN A 33 19.07 5.02 15.77
N LEU A 34 17.75 5.19 15.59
CA LEU A 34 16.88 5.93 16.49
C LEU A 34 16.78 5.21 17.83
N ASP A 35 16.73 5.99 18.91
CA ASP A 35 16.48 5.51 20.27
C ASP A 35 15.25 4.58 20.31
N ASP A 36 15.31 3.52 21.12
CA ASP A 36 14.40 2.37 21.08
C ASP A 36 12.92 2.79 21.23
N GLU A 37 12.68 3.85 22.01
CA GLU A 37 11.34 4.40 22.25
C GLU A 37 10.80 5.16 21.02
N ALA A 38 11.65 5.96 20.36
CA ALA A 38 11.31 6.68 19.14
C ALA A 38 11.09 5.73 17.95
N MET A 39 11.88 4.65 17.87
CA MET A 39 11.74 3.61 16.85
C MET A 39 10.37 2.92 16.94
N ARG A 40 9.92 2.57 18.15
CA ARG A 40 8.61 1.92 18.35
C ARG A 40 7.44 2.80 17.92
N VAL A 41 7.47 4.09 18.25
CA VAL A 41 6.42 5.05 17.83
C VAL A 41 6.39 5.17 16.31
N HIS A 42 7.56 5.28 15.68
CA HIS A 42 7.67 5.40 14.22
C HIS A 42 7.18 4.14 13.49
N LEU A 43 7.55 2.96 14.00
CA LEU A 43 7.09 1.66 13.47
C LEU A 43 5.58 1.49 13.58
N ARG A 44 4.94 1.92 14.68
CA ARG A 44 3.47 1.88 14.81
C ARG A 44 2.76 2.70 13.74
N GLY A 45 3.27 3.90 13.44
CA GLY A 45 2.73 4.73 12.36
C GLY A 45 2.91 4.08 10.98
N LEU A 46 4.07 3.47 10.73
CA LEU A 46 4.37 2.76 9.49
C LEU A 46 3.45 1.54 9.27
N VAL A 47 3.13 0.80 10.33
CA VAL A 47 2.19 -0.34 10.24
C VAL A 47 0.80 0.13 9.85
N ALA A 48 0.29 1.21 10.43
CA ALA A 48 -1.01 1.78 10.06
C ALA A 48 -1.03 2.22 8.58
N TRP A 49 0.05 2.85 8.11
CA TRP A 49 0.18 3.28 6.72
C TRP A 49 0.28 2.08 5.77
N ASN A 50 1.05 1.05 6.14
CA ASN A 50 1.15 -0.20 5.38
C ASN A 50 -0.21 -0.90 5.25
N MET A 51 -1.00 -0.96 6.32
CA MET A 51 -2.35 -1.53 6.29
C MET A 51 -3.28 -0.74 5.38
N GLY A 52 -3.22 0.60 5.40
CA GLY A 52 -4.00 1.43 4.48
C GLY A 52 -3.61 1.21 3.01
N ALA A 53 -2.31 1.14 2.72
CA ALA A 53 -1.80 0.86 1.38
C ALA A 53 -2.18 -0.55 0.89
N LEU A 54 -2.05 -1.56 1.76
CA LEU A 54 -2.43 -2.94 1.47
C LEU A 54 -3.93 -3.04 1.15
N PHE A 55 -4.79 -2.43 1.96
CA PHE A 55 -6.23 -2.42 1.75
C PHE A 55 -6.60 -1.77 0.42
N THR A 56 -5.98 -0.63 0.10
CA THR A 56 -6.16 0.07 -1.19
C THR A 56 -5.74 -0.81 -2.37
N SER A 57 -4.63 -1.53 -2.24
CA SER A 57 -4.12 -2.43 -3.27
C SER A 57 -5.04 -3.64 -3.51
N ILE A 58 -5.58 -4.22 -2.43
CA ILE A 58 -6.53 -5.35 -2.48
C ILE A 58 -7.84 -4.90 -3.10
N LEU A 59 -8.38 -3.75 -2.71
CA LEU A 59 -9.61 -3.21 -3.30
C LEU A 59 -9.48 -2.97 -4.81
N GLY A 60 -8.36 -2.38 -5.25
CA GLY A 60 -8.09 -2.21 -6.69
C GLY A 60 -8.07 -3.55 -7.42
N LEU A 61 -7.45 -4.58 -6.83
CA LEU A 61 -7.34 -5.90 -7.44
C LEU A 61 -8.71 -6.57 -7.54
N MET A 62 -9.55 -6.44 -6.52
CA MET A 62 -10.92 -6.95 -6.54
C MET A 62 -11.75 -6.29 -7.65
N ILE A 63 -11.60 -4.99 -7.89
CA ILE A 63 -12.27 -4.29 -9.00
C ILE A 63 -11.82 -4.84 -10.35
N VAL A 64 -10.52 -5.11 -10.54
CA VAL A 64 -9.99 -5.73 -11.77
C VAL A 64 -10.60 -7.11 -11.97
N VAL A 65 -10.59 -7.96 -10.93
CA VAL A 65 -11.12 -9.33 -11.00
C VAL A 65 -12.60 -9.32 -11.36
N VAL A 66 -13.40 -8.46 -10.75
CA VAL A 66 -14.82 -8.27 -11.09
C VAL A 66 -14.97 -7.80 -12.54
N GLY A 67 -14.15 -6.84 -12.99
CA GLY A 67 -14.15 -6.38 -14.38
C GLY A 67 -13.84 -7.46 -15.41
N ILE A 68 -12.95 -8.41 -15.06
CA ILE A 68 -12.61 -9.56 -15.91
C ILE A 68 -13.71 -10.64 -15.86
N MET A 69 -14.31 -10.90 -14.70
CA MET A 69 -15.32 -11.96 -14.56
C MET A 69 -16.67 -11.62 -15.17
N PHE A 70 -17.05 -10.34 -15.17
CA PHE A 70 -18.34 -9.85 -15.68
C PHE A 70 -18.24 -9.17 -17.05
N GLY A 71 -17.06 -9.18 -17.69
CA GLY A 71 -16.81 -8.66 -19.02
C GLY A 71 -16.46 -9.75 -20.02
#